data_AF-A0A937NPZ5-F1
#
_entry.id   AF-A0A937NPZ5-F1
#
_cell.length_a   1.000
_cell.length_b   1.000
_cell.length_c   1.000
_cell.angle_alpha   90.00
_cell.angle_beta   90.00
_cell.angle_gamma   90.00
#
_symmetry.space_group_name_H-M   'P 1'
#
loop_
_entity.id
_entity.type
_entity.pdbx_description
1 polymer ?
#
loop_
_entity_poly.entity_id
_entity_poly.type
_entity_poly.pdbx_seq_one_letter_code
_entity_poly.pdbx_strand_id
1 'polypeptide(L)'
;MTRTISMQVDVPPDHRLLIPVPQNIPVGPAQVIIIIGLDRKRPAGTATEMVSSPLFGLWARRNDIDDSLAYARQLRVQAERRDND
;
A
#
# COMPACT_ATOMS: atom_id res chain seq x y z
N MET A 1 -22.70 4.19 -20.57
CA MET A 1 -22.20 3.46 -19.38
C MET A 1 -20.81 2.95 -19.70
N THR A 2 -19.80 3.35 -18.94
CA THR A 2 -18.41 2.97 -19.16
C THR A 2 -18.04 1.83 -18.23
N ARG A 3 -17.48 0.74 -18.77
CA ARG A 3 -17.05 -0.42 -17.99
C ARG A 3 -15.53 -0.52 -18.05
N THR A 4 -14.87 -0.29 -16.92
CA THR A 4 -13.41 -0.34 -16.81
C THR A 4 -12.97 -1.72 -16.34
N ILE A 5 -11.95 -2.28 -16.97
CA ILE A 5 -11.33 -3.55 -16.58
C ILE A 5 -9.90 -3.25 -16.16
N SER A 6 -9.55 -3.59 -14.92
CA SER A 6 -8.22 -3.38 -14.36
C SER A 6 -7.48 -4.71 -14.29
N MET A 7 -6.28 -4.75 -14.86
CA MET A 7 -5.38 -5.91 -14.82
C MET A 7 -3.98 -5.42 -14.47
N GLN A 8 -3.33 -6.09 -13.52
CA GLN A 8 -1.94 -5.85 -13.17
C GLN A 8 -1.07 -6.81 -13.96
N VAL A 9 -0.09 -6.30 -14.67
CA VAL A 9 0.84 -7.09 -15.49
C VAL A 9 2.16 -6.35 -15.58
N ASP A 10 3.26 -7.10 -15.49
CA ASP A 10 4.59 -6.55 -15.69
C ASP A 10 4.84 -6.31 -17.18
N VAL A 11 5.52 -5.22 -17.51
CA VAL A 11 5.95 -4.95 -18.89
C VAL A 11 7.18 -5.83 -19.17
N PRO A 12 7.09 -6.82 -20.08
CA PRO A 12 8.22 -7.70 -20.37
C PRO A 12 9.36 -6.97 -21.10
N PRO A 13 10.60 -7.50 -21.08
CA PRO A 13 11.77 -6.85 -21.70
C PRO A 13 11.66 -6.66 -23.22
N ASP A 14 10.82 -7.45 -23.90
CA ASP A 14 10.56 -7.30 -25.33
C ASP A 14 9.53 -6.20 -25.64
N HIS A 15 8.99 -5.55 -24.60
CA HIS A 15 7.97 -4.50 -24.67
C HIS A 15 6.69 -4.94 -25.39
N ARG A 16 6.37 -6.24 -25.40
CA ARG A 16 5.15 -6.77 -26.03
C ARG A 16 4.17 -7.25 -24.98
N LEU A 17 3.03 -6.57 -24.91
CA LEU A 17 1.98 -6.89 -23.95
C LEU A 17 0.81 -7.53 -24.68
N LEU A 18 0.63 -8.84 -24.46
CA LEU A 18 -0.50 -9.61 -24.97
C LEU A 18 -1.66 -9.49 -23.97
N ILE A 19 -2.70 -8.73 -24.33
CA ILE A 19 -3.91 -8.56 -23.50
C ILE A 19 -5.01 -9.49 -24.04
N PRO A 20 -5.17 -10.71 -23.49
CA PRO A 20 -6.33 -11.53 -23.85
C PRO A 20 -7.60 -10.83 -23.37
N VAL A 21 -8.52 -10.56 -24.28
CA VAL A 21 -9.83 -9.96 -23.95
C VAL A 21 -10.79 -11.09 -23.55
N PRO A 22 -11.30 -11.12 -22.30
CA PRO A 22 -12.31 -12.09 -21.88
C PRO A 22 -13.55 -12.13 -22.78
N GLN A 23 -14.08 -13.34 -23.04
CA GLN A 23 -15.24 -13.56 -23.92
C GLN A 23 -16.55 -12.91 -23.42
N ASN A 24 -16.63 -12.54 -22.15
CA ASN A 24 -17.81 -11.89 -21.55
C ASN A 24 -17.84 -10.36 -21.77
N ILE A 25 -16.89 -9.80 -22.51
CA ILE A 25 -16.83 -8.38 -22.84
C ILE A 25 -17.55 -8.16 -24.19
N PRO A 26 -18.54 -7.24 -24.26
CA PRO A 26 -19.25 -6.97 -25.51
C PRO A 26 -18.31 -6.38 -26.56
N VAL A 27 -18.55 -6.75 -27.83
CA VAL A 27 -17.80 -6.22 -28.97
C VAL A 27 -18.16 -4.74 -29.18
N GLY A 28 -17.14 -3.89 -29.29
CA GLY A 28 -17.31 -2.46 -29.49
C GLY A 28 -15.99 -1.68 -29.35
N PRO A 29 -16.02 -0.35 -29.56
CA PRO A 29 -14.85 0.49 -29.34
C PRO A 29 -14.40 0.42 -27.88
N ALA A 30 -13.10 0.20 -27.65
CA ALA A 30 -12.51 0.08 -26.33
C ALA A 30 -11.29 1.01 -26.20
N GLN A 31 -11.09 1.55 -25.01
CA GLN A 31 -9.91 2.33 -24.65
C GLN A 31 -8.99 1.48 -23.77
N VAL A 32 -7.69 1.46 -24.09
CA VAL A 32 -6.66 0.83 -23.26
C VAL A 32 -5.90 1.93 -22.53
N ILE A 33 -5.81 1.81 -21.20
CA ILE A 33 -5.06 2.74 -20.34
C ILE A 33 -3.94 1.95 -19.69
N ILE A 34 -2.69 2.39 -19.90
CA ILE A 34 -1.49 1.78 -19.30
C ILE A 34 -0.97 2.73 -18.23
N ILE A 35 -0.84 2.25 -17.01
CA ILE A 35 -0.28 3.00 -15.88
C ILE A 35 1.04 2.32 -15.51
N ILE A 36 2.15 3.02 -15.70
CA ILE A 36 3.48 2.53 -15.32
C ILE A 36 3.72 2.96 -13.87
N GLY A 37 3.55 2.02 -12.94
CA GLY A 37 3.97 2.20 -11.56
C GLY A 37 5.49 2.09 -11.47
N LEU A 38 6.15 3.04 -10.81
CA LEU A 38 7.51 2.80 -10.32
C LEU A 38 7.37 1.77 -9.20
N ASP A 39 7.83 0.54 -9.43
CA ASP A 39 7.95 -0.44 -8.34
C ASP A 39 8.95 0.11 -7.33
N ARG A 40 8.44 0.83 -6.33
CA ARG A 40 9.17 1.12 -5.12
C ARG A 40 9.03 -0.07 -4.18
N LYS A 41 9.39 -1.26 -4.63
CA LYS A 41 9.99 -2.25 -3.73
C LYS A 41 11.26 -1.60 -3.20
N ARG A 42 11.10 -0.78 -2.15
CA ARG A 42 12.23 -0.50 -1.27
C ARG A 42 12.70 -1.89 -0.83
N PRO A 43 13.99 -2.22 -1.01
CA PRO A 43 14.51 -3.43 -0.42
C PRO A 43 14.08 -3.41 1.04
N ALA A 44 13.44 -4.49 1.49
CA ALA A 44 13.11 -4.63 2.91
C ALA A 44 14.44 -4.55 3.65
N GLY A 45 14.64 -3.45 4.39
CA GLY A 45 15.90 -3.22 5.07
C GLY A 45 16.22 -4.38 6.01
N THR A 46 17.49 -4.70 6.18
CA THR A 46 17.90 -5.74 7.12
C THR A 46 17.57 -5.32 8.56
N ALA A 47 17.46 -6.29 9.48
CA ALA A 47 17.30 -5.96 10.90
C ALA A 47 18.43 -5.04 11.42
N THR A 48 19.64 -5.18 10.87
CA THR A 48 20.80 -4.33 11.17
C THR A 48 20.58 -2.89 10.70
N GLU A 49 20.07 -2.68 9.48
CA GLU A 49 19.72 -1.35 8.98
C GLU A 49 18.60 -0.71 9.81
N MET A 50 17.63 -1.52 10.25
CA MET A 50 16.55 -1.06 11.13
C MET A 50 17.07 -0.56 12.48
N VAL A 51 18.05 -1.23 13.08
CA VAL A 51 18.68 -0.76 14.34
C VAL A 51 19.42 0.56 14.16
N SER A 52 20.01 0.79 12.98
CA SER A 52 20.70 2.05 12.67
C SER A 52 19.75 3.24 12.41
N SER A 53 18.46 2.98 12.25
CA SER A 53 17.45 4.02 12.04
C SER A 53 17.28 4.90 13.29
N PRO A 54 17.14 6.24 13.13
CA PRO A 54 16.82 7.12 14.24
C PRO A 54 15.46 6.81 14.89
N LEU A 55 14.62 6.02 14.21
CA LEU A 55 13.33 5.56 14.72
C LEU A 55 13.45 4.39 15.71
N PHE A 56 14.57 3.67 15.69
CA PHE A 56 14.78 2.54 16.58
C PHE A 56 14.84 2.99 18.04
N GLY A 57 14.13 2.28 18.92
CA GLY A 57 14.07 2.58 20.35
C GLY A 57 13.40 3.90 20.72
N LEU A 58 12.66 4.57 19.81
CA LEU A 58 11.89 5.77 20.15
C LEU A 58 10.88 5.48 21.27
N TRP A 59 10.14 4.38 21.15
CA TRP A 59 9.15 3.97 22.15
C TRP A 59 9.77 3.57 23.48
N ALA A 60 10.92 2.89 23.46
CA ALA A 60 11.63 2.50 24.69
C ALA A 60 12.15 3.71 25.49
N ARG A 61 12.34 4.86 24.83
CA ARG A 61 12.81 6.11 25.45
C ARG A 61 11.68 7.01 25.94
N ARG A 62 10.41 6.65 25.68
CA ARG A 62 9.26 7.38 26.18
C ARG A 62 8.99 6.99 27.63
N ASN A 63 9.36 7.88 28.54
CA ASN A 63 9.08 7.77 29.96
C ASN A 63 7.70 8.35 30.34
N ASP A 64 7.01 8.98 29.39
CA ASP A 64 5.66 9.52 29.56
C ASP A 64 4.57 8.45 29.36
N ILE A 65 4.94 7.26 28.88
CA ILE A 65 4.07 6.10 28.76
C ILE A 65 4.56 5.02 29.72
N ASP A 66 3.96 4.97 30.90
CA ASP A 66 4.25 3.95 31.92
C ASP A 66 3.58 2.60 31.57
N ASP A 67 2.28 2.64 31.24
CA ASP A 67 1.52 1.48 30.75
C ASP A 67 1.20 1.61 29.26
N SER A 68 1.97 0.91 28.44
CA SER A 68 1.80 0.88 26.98
C SER A 68 0.45 0.32 26.53
N LEU A 69 -0.15 -0.60 27.29
CA LEU A 69 -1.44 -1.20 26.95
C LEU A 69 -2.58 -0.22 27.26
N ALA A 70 -2.54 0.43 28.42
CA ALA A 70 -3.51 1.47 28.77
C ALA A 70 -3.45 2.64 27.78
N TYR A 71 -2.24 3.07 27.41
CA TYR A 71 -2.05 4.13 26.43
C TYR A 71 -2.59 3.76 25.04
N ALA A 72 -2.34 2.53 24.56
CA ALA A 72 -2.90 2.06 23.30
C ALA A 72 -4.44 2.04 23.29
N ARG A 73 -5.07 1.65 24.42
CA ARG A 73 -6.53 1.70 24.57
C ARG A 73 -7.07 3.13 24.53
N GLN A 74 -6.38 4.08 25.16
CA GLN A 74 -6.76 5.50 25.10
C GLN A 74 -6.71 6.04 23.67
N LEU A 75 -5.65 5.74 22.92
CA LEU A 75 -5.52 6.16 21.52
C LEU A 75 -6.66 5.61 20.65
N ARG A 76 -7.07 4.36 20.89
CA ARG A 76 -8.21 3.76 20.18
C ARG A 76 -9.51 4.50 20.43
N VAL A 77 -9.83 4.79 21.69
CA VAL A 77 -11.04 5.55 22.06
C VAL A 77 -11.03 6.96 21.45
N GLN A 78 -9.86 7.62 21.40
CA GLN A 78 -9.73 8.93 20.78
C GLN A 78 -9.96 8.90 19.25
N ALA A 79 -9.45 7.87 18.57
CA ALA A 79 -9.67 7.69 17.14
C ALA A 79 -11.16 7.43 16.83
N GLU A 80 -11.80 6.53 17.59
CA GLU A 80 -13.23 6.21 17.44
C GLU A 80 -14.14 7.43 17.68
N ARG A 81 -13.71 8.41 18.48
CA ARG A 81 -14.45 9.67 18.67
C ARG A 81 -14.27 10.66 17.52
N ARG A 82 -13.07 10.70 16.88
CA ARG A 82 -12.81 11.58 15.74
C ARG A 82 -13.60 11.22 14.49
N ASP A 83 -13.91 9.93 14.29
CA ASP A 83 -14.70 9.48 13.14
C ASP A 83 -16.21 9.71 13.32
N ASN A 84 -16.65 10.14 14.51
CA ASN A 84 -18.05 10.38 14.84
C ASN A 84 -18.43 11.88 14.98
N ASP A 85 -17.47 12.80 14.74
CA ASP A 85 -17.68 14.25 14.62
C ASP A 85 -17.51 14.70 13.16
#